data_AF-A0A968J7K5-F1
#
_entry.id   AF-A0A968J7K5-F1
#
_cell.length_a   1.000
_cell.length_b   1.000
_cell.length_c   1.000
_cell.angle_alpha   90.00
_cell.angle_beta   90.00
_cell.angle_gamma   90.00
#
_symmetry.space_group_name_H-M   'P 1'
#
loop_
_entity.id
_entity.type
_entity.pdbx_description
1 polymer ?
#
loop_
_entity_poly.entity_id
_entity_poly.type
_entity_poly.pdbx_seq_one_letter_code
_entity_poly.pdbx_strand_id
1 'polypeptide(L)'
;MSRITIDVTLEQHQQIKAMAAMQGKSIKEFVLERLLPGEENDEQQAWQQLKALLGERIAAAERGAVSKRTITQIYEDMVTTRESQA
;
A
#
# COMPACT_ATOMS: atom_id res chain seq x y z
N MET A 1 -26.97 -10.99 -0.91
CA MET A 1 -26.07 -12.15 -1.02
C MET A 1 -25.51 -12.19 -2.44
N SER A 2 -24.27 -11.76 -2.63
CA SER A 2 -23.65 -11.72 -3.96
C SER A 2 -23.13 -13.11 -4.34
N ARG A 3 -23.54 -13.63 -5.49
CA ARG A 3 -23.08 -14.92 -6.03
C ARG A 3 -22.19 -14.63 -7.23
N ILE A 4 -20.97 -15.15 -7.21
CA ILE A 4 -20.00 -15.04 -8.30
C ILE A 4 -19.91 -16.41 -8.98
N THR A 5 -20.06 -16.45 -10.30
CA THR A 5 -19.84 -17.64 -11.13
C THR A 5 -18.55 -17.44 -11.90
N ILE A 6 -17.65 -18.41 -11.85
CA ILE A 6 -16.34 -18.36 -12.50
C ILE A 6 -16.18 -19.62 -13.33
N ASP A 7 -15.93 -19.47 -14.61
CA ASP A 7 -15.63 -20.59 -15.49
C ASP A 7 -14.14 -20.93 -15.38
N VAL A 8 -13.86 -22.19 -15.07
CA VAL A 8 -12.51 -22.74 -14.93
C VAL A 8 -12.45 -24.10 -15.60
N THR A 9 -11.28 -24.48 -16.10
CA THR A 9 -11.04 -25.85 -16.58
C THR A 9 -11.02 -26.83 -15.40
N LEU A 10 -11.19 -28.13 -15.69
CA LEU A 10 -11.14 -29.16 -14.65
C LEU A 10 -9.78 -29.19 -13.92
N GLU A 11 -8.69 -29.00 -14.68
CA GLU A 11 -7.33 -28.93 -14.15
C GLU A 11 -7.15 -27.71 -13.23
N GLN A 12 -7.63 -26.54 -13.65
CA GLN A 12 -7.59 -25.32 -12.84
C GLN A 12 -8.37 -25.50 -11.54
N HIS A 13 -9.56 -26.11 -11.59
CA HIS A 13 -10.33 -26.40 -10.38
C HIS A 13 -9.59 -27.35 -9.43
N GLN A 14 -8.90 -28.38 -9.94
CA GLN A 14 -8.08 -29.28 -9.13
C GLN A 14 -6.91 -28.54 -8.46
N GLN A 15 -6.20 -27.69 -9.21
CA GLN A 15 -5.10 -26.88 -8.68
C GLN A 15 -5.59 -25.91 -7.60
N ILE A 16 -6.69 -25.19 -7.84
CA ILE A 16 -7.29 -24.27 -6.87
C ILE A 16 -7.71 -25.02 -5.60
N LYS A 17 -8.33 -26.20 -5.74
CA LYS A 17 -8.73 -27.03 -4.60
C LYS A 17 -7.53 -27.51 -3.78
N ALA A 18 -6.46 -27.94 -4.44
CA ALA A 18 -5.23 -28.34 -3.76
C ALA A 18 -4.61 -27.18 -2.99
N MET A 19 -4.49 -26.00 -3.61
CA MET A 19 -3.96 -24.80 -2.97
C MET A 19 -4.81 -24.34 -1.78
N ALA A 20 -6.13 -24.36 -1.92
CA ALA A 20 -7.05 -24.03 -0.82
C ALA A 20 -6.89 -24.99 0.37
N ALA A 21 -6.82 -26.31 0.09
CA ALA A 21 -6.60 -27.32 1.10
C ALA A 21 -5.24 -27.19 1.80
N MET A 22 -4.18 -26.83 1.07
CA MET A 22 -2.85 -26.58 1.64
C MET A 22 -2.84 -25.39 2.62
N GLN A 23 -3.68 -24.37 2.38
CA GLN A 23 -3.85 -23.24 3.31
C GLN A 23 -4.88 -23.52 4.41
N GLY A 24 -5.51 -24.71 4.42
CA GLY A 24 -6.58 -25.05 5.37
C GLY A 24 -7.87 -24.26 5.16
N LYS A 25 -8.06 -23.65 3.98
CA LYS A 25 -9.21 -22.80 3.64
C LYS A 25 -10.18 -23.53 2.73
N SER A 26 -11.45 -23.14 2.74
CA SER A 26 -12.38 -23.59 1.71
C SER A 26 -12.02 -22.97 0.36
N ILE A 27 -12.40 -23.62 -0.74
CA ILE A 27 -12.22 -23.07 -2.10
C ILE A 27 -12.85 -21.67 -2.20
N LYS A 28 -14.01 -21.47 -1.55
CA LYS A 28 -14.72 -20.20 -1.52
C LYS A 28 -13.86 -19.09 -0.90
N GLU A 29 -13.32 -19.32 0.29
CA GLU A 29 -12.49 -18.34 1.00
C GLU A 29 -11.20 -18.06 0.24
N PHE A 30 -10.54 -19.12 -0.24
CA PHE A 30 -9.30 -19.01 -1.00
C PHE A 30 -9.48 -18.17 -2.28
N VAL A 31 -10.55 -18.40 -3.02
CA VAL A 31 -10.85 -17.64 -4.26
C VAL A 31 -11.27 -16.20 -3.94
N LEU A 32 -12.04 -15.99 -2.88
CA LEU A 32 -12.50 -14.65 -2.48
C LEU A 32 -11.33 -13.75 -2.06
N GLU A 33 -10.42 -14.26 -1.24
CA GLU A 33 -9.21 -13.53 -0.79
C GLU A 33 -8.21 -13.27 -1.94
N ARG A 34 -8.21 -14.12 -2.97
CA ARG A 34 -7.28 -13.99 -4.10
C ARG A 34 -7.82 -13.07 -5.19
N LEU A 35 -9.13 -13.06 -5.43
CA LEU A 35 -9.79 -12.24 -6.46
C LEU A 35 -10.13 -10.84 -5.98
N LEU A 36 -10.43 -10.67 -4.70
CA LEU A 36 -10.54 -9.35 -4.12
C LEU A 36 -9.11 -8.90 -3.80
N PRO A 37 -8.57 -7.84 -4.44
CA PRO A 37 -7.32 -7.25 -3.98
C PRO A 37 -7.53 -6.93 -2.50
N GLY A 38 -6.74 -7.53 -1.62
CA GLY A 38 -6.99 -7.51 -0.18
C GLY A 38 -7.21 -6.11 0.33
N GLU A 39 -8.47 -5.74 0.56
CA GLU A 39 -8.87 -4.43 1.08
C GLU A 39 -8.27 -4.17 2.48
N GLU A 40 -7.79 -5.20 3.17
CA GLU A 40 -7.38 -5.07 4.57
C GLU A 40 -5.92 -4.72 4.79
N ASN A 41 -4.98 -5.11 3.91
CA ASN A 41 -3.56 -4.96 4.26
C ASN A 41 -2.90 -3.71 3.68
N ASP A 42 -3.27 -3.25 2.49
CA ASP A 42 -2.55 -2.14 1.84
C ASP A 42 -3.17 -0.78 2.18
N GLU A 43 -4.50 -0.65 2.14
CA GLU A 43 -5.17 0.63 2.39
C GLU A 43 -5.07 1.05 3.86
N GLN A 44 -5.30 0.11 4.79
CA GLN A 44 -5.18 0.41 6.22
C GLN A 44 -3.74 0.71 6.61
N GLN A 45 -2.75 0.00 6.07
CA GLN A 45 -1.34 0.30 6.31
C GLN A 45 -0.95 1.66 5.71
N ALA A 46 -1.34 1.94 4.46
CA ALA A 46 -1.11 3.23 3.83
C ALA A 46 -1.75 4.37 4.63
N TRP A 47 -2.96 4.16 5.17
CA TRP A 47 -3.65 5.12 6.02
C TRP A 47 -2.91 5.37 7.34
N GLN A 48 -2.43 4.32 8.01
CA GLN A 48 -1.64 4.47 9.25
C GLN A 48 -0.31 5.19 8.99
N GLN A 49 0.37 4.87 7.90
CA GLN A 49 1.61 5.55 7.50
C GLN A 49 1.37 7.03 7.22
N LEU A 50 0.29 7.36 6.49
CA LEU A 50 -0.08 8.75 6.22
C LEU A 50 -0.38 9.50 7.52
N LYS A 51 -1.13 8.89 8.44
CA LYS A 51 -1.48 9.49 9.73
C LYS A 51 -0.23 9.76 10.57
N ALA A 52 0.73 8.83 10.61
CA ALA A 52 1.98 9.01 11.32
C ALA A 52 2.80 10.18 10.74
N LEU A 53 2.95 10.23 9.42
CA LEU A 53 3.69 11.30 8.73
C LEU A 53 3.04 12.68 8.96
N LEU A 54 1.72 12.76 8.88
CA LEU A 54 1.01 14.02 9.13
C LEU A 54 1.08 14.45 10.60
N GLY A 55 0.99 13.51 11.54
CA GLY A 55 1.15 13.79 12.97
C GLY A 55 2.53 14.38 13.29
N GLU A 56 3.59 13.81 12.72
CA GLU A 56 4.95 14.34 12.87
C GLU A 56 5.07 15.77 12.32
N ARG A 57 4.51 16.02 11.13
CA ARG A 57 4.53 17.34 10.49
C ARG A 57 3.77 18.39 11.28
N ILE A 58 2.62 18.04 11.86
CA ILE A 58 1.84 18.93 12.72
C ILE A 58 2.66 19.27 13.98
N ALA A 59 3.21 18.26 14.65
CA ALA A 59 4.01 18.48 15.84
C ALA A 59 5.28 19.32 15.55
N ALA A 60 5.90 19.15 14.37
CA ALA A 60 7.01 19.98 13.92
C ALA A 60 6.58 21.43 13.64
N ALA A 61 5.42 21.63 13.02
CA ALA A 61 4.85 22.95 12.76
C ALA A 61 4.48 23.68 14.07
N GLU A 62 3.88 22.98 15.04
CA GLU A 62 3.57 23.50 16.38
C GLU A 62 4.83 23.93 17.15
N ARG A 63 5.94 23.19 16.97
CA ARG A 63 7.26 23.57 17.51
C ARG A 63 7.93 24.71 16.74
N GLY A 64 7.29 25.27 15.71
CA GLY A 64 7.83 26.36 14.91
C GLY A 64 8.92 25.94 13.92
N ALA A 65 9.08 24.64 13.64
CA ALA A 65 10.02 24.12 12.65
C ALA A 65 9.50 24.29 11.21
N VAL A 66 9.03 25.50 10.89
CA VAL A 66 8.66 25.88 9.53
C VAL A 66 9.88 26.44 8.81
N SER A 67 10.20 25.87 7.63
CA SER A 67 11.25 26.42 6.80
C SER A 67 10.84 27.79 6.29
N LYS A 68 11.69 28.80 6.53
CA LYS A 68 11.52 30.15 5.96
C LYS A 68 12.04 30.26 4.53
N ARG A 69 12.61 29.18 3.99
CA ARG A 69 13.17 29.16 2.64
C ARG A 69 12.05 29.27 1.61
N THR A 70 12.25 30.09 0.60
CA THR A 70 11.35 30.17 -0.55
C THR A 70 11.57 28.97 -1.46
N ILE A 71 10.59 28.66 -2.31
CA ILE A 71 10.66 27.54 -3.27
C ILE A 71 11.90 27.69 -4.18
N THR A 72 12.22 28.92 -4.59
CA THR A 72 13.41 29.22 -5.42
C THR A 72 14.71 28.86 -4.70
N GLN A 73 14.84 29.19 -3.41
CA GLN A 73 16.02 28.86 -2.60
C GLN A 73 16.17 27.35 -2.40
N ILE A 74 15.06 26.63 -2.23
CA ILE A 74 15.07 25.16 -2.12
C ILE A 74 15.55 24.51 -3.42
N TYR A 75 15.15 25.08 -4.57
CA TYR A 75 15.59 24.61 -5.88
C TYR A 75 17.08 24.84 -6.09
N GLU A 76 17.57 26.05 -5.80
CA GLU A 76 18.99 26.39 -5.89
C GLU A 76 19.84 25.49 -4.96
N ASP A 77 19.43 25.31 -3.71
CA ASP A 77 20.09 24.41 -2.74
C ASP A 77 20.20 22.96 -3.28
N MET A 78 19.13 22.43 -3.88
CA MET A 78 19.15 21.07 -4.45
C MET A 78 20.08 20.95 -5.65
N VAL A 79 20.08 21.93 -6.55
CA VAL A 79 20.92 21.91 -7.76
C VAL A 79 22.40 21.98 -7.36
N THR A 80 22.77 22.91 -6.48
CA THR A 80 24.16 23.05 -6.00
C THR A 80 24.61 21.84 -5.17
N THR A 81 23.73 21.26 -4.34
CA THR A 81 24.06 20.03 -3.57
C THR A 81 24.33 18.85 -4.50
N ARG A 82 23.58 18.72 -5.60
CA ARG A 82 23.76 17.64 -6.57
C ARG A 82 25.04 17.79 -7.41
N GLU A 83 25.44 19.03 -7.69
CA GLU A 83 26.71 19.34 -8.37
C GLU A 83 27.93 19.10 -7.49
N SER A 84 27.81 19.26 -6.17
CA SER A 84 28.90 18.99 -5.21
C SER A 84 29.16 17.50 -4.91
N GLN A 85 28.25 16.62 -5.33
CA GLN A 85 28.35 15.16 -5.15
C GLN A 85 28.79 14.41 -6.42
N ALA A 86 29.03 15.13 -7.52
CA ALA A 86 29.58 14.62 -8.77
C ALA A 86 31.07 14.96 -8.87
#